data_AF-A0A8T9Q7Y4-F1
#
_entry.id   AF-A0A8T9Q7Y4-F1
#
_cell.length_a   1.000
_cell.length_b   1.000
_cell.length_c   1.000
_cell.angle_alpha   90.00
_cell.angle_beta   90.00
_cell.angle_gamma   90.00
#
_symmetry.space_group_name_H-M   'P 1'
#
loop_
_entity.id
_entity.type
_entity.pdbx_description
1 polymer ?
#
loop_
_entity_poly.entity_id
_entity_poly.type
_entity_poly.pdbx_seq_one_letter_code
_entity_poly.pdbx_strand_id
1 'polypeptide(L)'
;MPVYQLRRICYSRVGRGTFNLNFCTVANFTPLFRRESESLAFTNEPAAKWTAQPIVTRIAIRNSIIWGSIPDELLFSNGNDYAELTVRNTVLRTQRYKTGFDTNGNLINKDPKFKRPAGQYADKFDYSLDTLSQVLDKAQPFGGVGTDLLNRPRNSRTPDPGAYERLDP
;
A
#
# COMPACT_ATOMS: atom_id res chain seq x y z
N MET A 1 16.13 10.80 -2.99
CA MET A 1 14.98 10.43 -2.15
C MET A 1 14.94 8.91 -2.10
N PRO A 2 15.01 8.26 -0.93
CA PRO A 2 15.07 6.82 -0.87
C PRO A 2 13.70 6.22 -1.22
N VAL A 3 13.68 5.36 -2.23
CA VAL A 3 12.53 4.51 -2.57
C VAL A 3 12.48 3.42 -1.50
N TYR A 4 11.56 3.53 -0.55
CA TYR A 4 11.40 2.55 0.50
C TYR A 4 10.80 1.27 -0.07
N GLN A 5 11.66 0.28 -0.25
CA GLN A 5 11.24 -1.09 -0.42
C GLN A 5 10.81 -1.65 0.95
N LEU A 6 9.51 -1.72 1.21
CA LEU A 6 8.98 -2.43 2.37
C LEU A 6 8.92 -3.94 2.05
N ARG A 7 10.09 -4.55 1.87
CA ARG A 7 10.30 -6.01 1.87
C ARG A 7 10.07 -6.48 3.31
N ARG A 8 8.91 -7.10 3.57
CA ARG A 8 8.37 -7.48 4.90
C ARG A 8 8.13 -6.27 5.82
N ILE A 9 6.86 -5.93 6.01
CA ILE A 9 6.44 -5.23 7.24
C ILE A 9 5.94 -6.31 8.19
N CYS A 10 6.81 -6.72 9.11
CA CYS A 10 6.36 -7.14 10.42
C CYS A 10 5.82 -5.87 11.10
N TYR A 11 4.52 -5.86 11.39
CA TYR A 11 3.82 -4.96 12.31
C TYR A 11 4.59 -3.71 12.74
N SER A 12 4.44 -2.59 12.02
CA SER A 12 4.94 -1.30 12.50
C SER A 12 3.76 -0.47 12.99
N ARG A 13 3.47 -0.51 14.30
CA ARG A 13 2.73 0.58 14.97
C ARG A 13 3.59 1.82 14.89
N VAL A 14 3.53 2.55 13.78
CA VAL A 14 4.32 3.79 13.65
C VAL A 14 3.52 4.92 14.26
N GLY A 15 3.68 5.10 15.57
CA GLY A 15 3.20 6.27 16.27
C GLY A 15 4.20 7.42 16.04
N ARG A 16 3.72 8.49 15.39
CA ARG A 16 4.35 9.81 15.09
C ARG A 16 4.77 9.98 13.63
N GLY A 17 4.24 11.01 12.99
CA GLY A 17 4.83 11.60 11.78
C GLY A 17 3.87 11.81 10.61
N THR A 18 4.43 12.37 9.54
CA THR A 18 3.80 12.49 8.23
C THR A 18 4.24 11.29 7.37
N PHE A 19 3.28 10.48 6.94
CA PHE A 19 3.51 9.30 6.11
C PHE A 19 3.04 9.56 4.69
N ASN A 20 3.96 9.47 3.73
CA ASN A 20 3.67 9.63 2.31
C ASN A 20 4.03 8.34 1.57
N LEU A 21 3.05 7.48 1.35
CA LEU A 21 3.19 6.23 0.60
C LEU A 21 2.71 6.48 -0.84
N ASN A 22 3.65 6.81 -1.72
CA ASN A 22 3.38 7.05 -3.13
C ASN A 22 4.03 5.94 -3.96
N PHE A 23 3.24 5.23 -4.77
CA PHE A 23 3.74 4.11 -5.59
C PHE A 23 4.47 3.03 -4.78
N CYS A 24 3.89 2.63 -3.64
CA CYS A 24 4.43 1.57 -2.81
C CYS A 24 3.62 0.28 -3.00
N THR A 25 4.29 -0.88 -2.94
CA THR A 25 3.61 -2.19 -2.87
C THR A 25 3.85 -2.80 -1.50
N VAL A 26 2.78 -2.99 -0.73
CA VAL A 26 2.77 -3.80 0.48
C VAL A 26 1.97 -5.05 0.18
N ALA A 27 2.68 -6.17 0.07
CA ALA A 27 2.14 -7.46 -0.32
C ALA A 27 2.51 -8.51 0.73
N ASN A 28 1.55 -8.99 1.51
CA ASN A 28 1.81 -9.92 2.61
C ASN A 28 1.05 -11.24 2.43
N PHE A 29 1.73 -12.18 1.78
CA PHE A 29 1.25 -13.53 1.55
C PHE A 29 1.93 -14.50 2.52
N THR A 30 1.16 -15.09 3.43
CA THR A 30 1.66 -16.06 4.41
C THR A 30 1.05 -17.43 4.17
N PRO A 31 1.66 -18.30 3.34
CA PRO A 31 1.10 -19.61 3.03
C PRO A 31 1.26 -20.62 4.19
N LEU A 32 2.29 -20.47 5.02
CA LEU A 32 2.65 -21.44 6.07
C LEU A 32 2.09 -21.12 7.47
N PHE A 33 1.60 -19.90 7.68
CA PHE A 33 1.08 -19.45 8.97
C PHE A 33 -0.17 -18.60 8.78
N ARG A 34 -1.19 -18.86 9.59
CA ARG A 34 -2.42 -18.06 9.61
C ARG A 34 -2.13 -16.75 10.32
N ARG A 35 -2.21 -15.65 9.58
CA ARG A 35 -2.10 -14.31 10.13
C ARG A 35 -3.48 -13.81 10.53
N GLU A 36 -3.54 -13.11 11.65
CA GLU A 36 -4.77 -12.51 12.17
C GLU A 36 -4.70 -10.97 12.20
N SER A 37 -3.54 -10.40 11.87
CA SER A 37 -3.28 -8.96 11.88
C SER A 37 -3.12 -8.36 10.48
N GLU A 38 -3.46 -7.08 10.35
CA GLU A 38 -3.33 -6.29 9.13
C GLU A 38 -1.87 -6.08 8.71
N SER A 39 -1.61 -5.87 7.41
CA SER A 39 -0.25 -5.58 6.91
C SER A 39 0.24 -4.18 7.29
N LEU A 40 -0.68 -3.21 7.32
CA LEU A 40 -0.40 -1.84 7.72
C LEU A 40 -1.38 -1.41 8.81
N ALA A 41 -0.84 -0.89 9.90
CA ALA A 41 -1.62 -0.32 10.99
C ALA A 41 -1.04 1.04 11.36
N PHE A 42 -1.87 2.08 11.32
CA PHE A 42 -1.51 3.42 11.77
C PHE A 42 -2.24 3.74 13.06
N THR A 43 -1.59 4.49 13.93
CA THR A 43 -2.16 4.96 15.20
C THR A 43 -1.55 6.31 15.57
N ASN A 44 -2.36 7.18 16.17
CA ASN A 44 -1.91 8.40 16.83
C ASN A 44 -1.74 8.21 18.35
N GLU A 45 -1.92 6.98 18.86
CA GLU A 45 -1.71 6.69 20.26
C GLU A 45 -0.21 6.70 20.60
N PRO A 46 0.15 7.22 21.78
CA PRO A 46 1.53 7.20 22.19
C PRO A 46 1.95 5.78 22.55
N ALA A 47 3.09 5.34 22.01
CA ALA A 47 3.67 4.06 22.40
C ALA A 47 4.08 4.03 23.89
N ALA A 48 4.30 5.19 24.52
CA ALA A 48 4.67 5.32 25.92
C ALA A 48 3.86 6.41 26.64
N LYS A 49 3.42 6.13 27.88
CA LYS A 49 2.54 7.00 28.68
C LYS A 49 3.09 8.41 28.95
N TRP A 50 4.40 8.61 28.89
CA TRP A 50 5.07 9.90 29.10
C TRP A 50 5.23 10.73 27.82
N THR A 51 4.66 10.29 26.70
CA THR A 51 4.64 11.07 25.46
C THR A 51 3.60 12.18 25.55
N ALA A 52 4.04 13.43 25.30
CA ALA A 52 3.14 14.56 25.14
C ALA A 52 2.08 14.31 24.04
N GLN A 53 0.83 14.62 24.36
CA GLN A 53 -0.35 14.53 23.49
C GLN A 53 -0.82 15.94 23.08
N PRO A 54 -1.47 16.12 21.92
CA PRO A 54 -1.80 15.09 20.91
C PRO A 54 -0.63 14.80 19.94
N ILE A 55 -0.52 13.56 19.46
CA ILE A 55 0.40 13.22 18.37
C ILE A 55 -0.24 13.61 17.04
N VAL A 56 0.33 14.63 16.38
CA VAL A 56 -0.10 15.04 15.05
C VAL A 56 0.32 13.99 14.03
N THR A 57 -0.65 13.25 13.50
CA THR A 57 -0.46 12.22 12.47
C THR A 57 -1.06 12.69 11.16
N ARG A 58 -0.28 12.60 10.07
CA ARG A 58 -0.74 12.90 8.69
C ARG A 58 -0.41 11.72 7.80
N ILE A 59 -1.37 11.22 7.04
CA ILE A 59 -1.20 10.04 6.21
C ILE A 59 -1.70 10.35 4.80
N ALA A 60 -0.85 10.15 3.81
CA ALA A 60 -1.20 10.16 2.41
C ALA A 60 -0.73 8.86 1.74
N ILE A 61 -1.69 8.10 1.21
CA ILE A 61 -1.48 6.87 0.45
C ILE A 61 -2.00 7.10 -0.96
N ARG A 62 -1.11 7.01 -1.95
CA ARG A 62 -1.41 7.34 -3.35
C ARG A 62 -0.77 6.32 -4.28
N ASN A 63 -1.48 5.93 -5.34
CA ASN A 63 -0.96 5.06 -6.40
C ASN A 63 -0.31 3.77 -5.86
N SER A 64 -0.73 3.28 -4.71
CA SER A 64 -0.07 2.19 -4.00
C SER A 64 -0.90 0.91 -4.10
N ILE A 65 -0.30 -0.22 -3.76
CA ILE A 65 -0.98 -1.50 -3.62
C ILE A 65 -0.81 -1.98 -2.19
N ILE A 66 -1.91 -2.22 -1.50
CA ILE A 66 -1.95 -2.82 -0.17
C ILE A 66 -2.79 -4.10 -0.28
N TRP A 67 -2.11 -5.23 -0.31
CA TRP A 67 -2.71 -6.53 -0.61
C TRP A 67 -2.06 -7.64 0.21
N GLY A 68 -2.76 -8.76 0.34
CA GLY A 68 -2.24 -9.93 1.02
C GLY A 68 -3.29 -11.02 1.15
N SER A 69 -3.09 -11.93 2.10
CA SER A 69 -3.91 -13.13 2.27
C SER A 69 -5.19 -12.90 3.08
N ILE A 70 -5.31 -11.82 3.86
CA ILE A 70 -6.49 -11.60 4.72
C ILE A 70 -7.42 -10.53 4.16
N PRO A 71 -8.71 -10.49 4.56
CA PRO A 71 -9.67 -9.54 4.00
C PRO A 71 -9.40 -8.07 4.31
N ASP A 72 -8.77 -7.76 5.45
CA ASP A 72 -8.44 -6.40 5.87
C ASP A 72 -6.93 -6.26 6.01
N GLU A 73 -6.29 -5.59 5.06
CA GLU A 73 -4.83 -5.42 5.04
C GLU A 73 -4.38 -4.07 5.61
N LEU A 74 -5.32 -3.19 5.95
CA LEU A 74 -5.09 -1.85 6.44
C LEU A 74 -5.95 -1.57 7.68
N LEU A 75 -5.35 -0.95 8.68
CA LEU A 75 -6.01 -0.49 9.91
C LEU A 75 -5.61 0.95 10.22
N PHE A 76 -6.61 1.77 10.52
CA PHE A 76 -6.46 3.11 11.09
C PHE A 76 -7.07 3.12 12.49
N SER A 77 -6.24 3.16 13.52
CA SER A 77 -6.65 3.36 14.91
C SER A 77 -6.83 4.84 15.18
N ASN A 78 -8.03 5.23 15.62
CA ASN A 78 -8.43 6.62 15.86
C ASN A 78 -8.23 7.51 14.60
N GLY A 79 -8.59 6.97 13.42
CA GLY A 79 -8.39 7.66 12.14
C GLY A 79 -9.08 9.02 12.02
N ASN A 80 -10.17 9.24 12.76
CA ASN A 80 -10.88 10.52 12.81
C ASN A 80 -10.08 11.63 13.51
N ASP A 81 -9.11 11.25 14.34
CA ASP A 81 -8.28 12.18 15.11
C ASP A 81 -6.97 12.52 14.38
N TYR A 82 -6.82 12.04 13.14
CA TYR A 82 -5.65 12.37 12.32
C TYR A 82 -5.81 13.78 11.76
N ALA A 83 -4.70 14.52 11.74
CA ALA A 83 -4.69 15.85 11.14
C ALA A 83 -4.91 15.80 9.62
N GLU A 84 -4.55 14.69 8.98
CA GLU A 84 -4.83 14.42 7.58
C GLU A 84 -4.87 12.91 7.32
N LEU A 85 -5.89 12.44 6.59
CA LEU A 85 -5.96 11.07 6.08
C LEU A 85 -6.43 11.12 4.62
N THR A 86 -5.51 10.87 3.69
CA THR A 86 -5.80 10.79 2.26
C THR A 86 -5.45 9.40 1.74
N VAL A 87 -6.43 8.68 1.19
CA VAL A 87 -6.22 7.44 0.44
C VAL A 87 -6.86 7.61 -0.93
N ARG A 88 -6.04 7.64 -1.99
CA ARG A 88 -6.51 7.83 -3.37
C ARG A 88 -5.75 6.99 -4.37
N ASN A 89 -6.39 6.64 -5.49
CA ASN A 89 -5.78 5.89 -6.59
C ASN A 89 -5.03 4.63 -6.14
N THR A 90 -5.48 3.99 -5.06
CA THR A 90 -4.77 2.90 -4.39
C THR A 90 -5.56 1.61 -4.53
N VAL A 91 -4.87 0.49 -4.76
CA VAL A 91 -5.44 -0.85 -4.73
C VAL A 91 -5.44 -1.34 -3.30
N LEU A 92 -6.61 -1.67 -2.76
CA LEU A 92 -6.76 -2.00 -1.34
C LEU A 92 -7.59 -3.25 -1.14
N ARG A 93 -7.06 -4.19 -0.34
CA ARG A 93 -7.83 -5.30 0.23
C ARG A 93 -8.41 -4.90 1.58
N THR A 94 -9.72 -4.67 1.63
CA THR A 94 -10.44 -4.32 2.87
C THR A 94 -11.93 -4.68 2.79
N GLN A 95 -12.48 -5.16 3.90
CA GLN A 95 -13.92 -5.17 4.16
C GLN A 95 -14.34 -3.98 5.02
N ARG A 96 -13.51 -3.63 6.02
CA ARG A 96 -13.78 -2.55 6.99
C ARG A 96 -14.01 -1.19 6.33
N TYR A 97 -13.24 -0.85 5.31
CA TYR A 97 -13.31 0.46 4.64
C TYR A 97 -13.91 0.39 3.24
N LYS A 98 -14.65 -0.69 2.93
CA LYS A 98 -15.17 -0.92 1.59
C LYS A 98 -16.00 0.26 1.08
N THR A 99 -16.92 0.80 1.87
CA THR A 99 -17.76 1.94 1.45
C THR A 99 -17.05 3.29 1.62
N GLY A 100 -16.20 3.44 2.63
CA GLY A 100 -15.51 4.69 2.93
C GLY A 100 -14.42 5.04 1.91
N PHE A 101 -13.76 4.03 1.32
CA PHE A 101 -12.68 4.23 0.36
C PHE A 101 -13.01 3.85 -1.09
N ASP A 102 -14.24 3.45 -1.43
CA ASP A 102 -14.68 3.24 -2.83
C ASP A 102 -14.90 4.55 -3.61
N THR A 103 -14.10 5.57 -3.28
CA THR A 103 -14.08 6.90 -3.89
C THR A 103 -12.64 7.26 -4.24
N ASN A 104 -12.40 8.44 -4.81
CA ASN A 104 -11.05 8.95 -5.11
C ASN A 104 -10.19 8.03 -6.00
N GLY A 105 -10.83 7.25 -6.87
CA GLY A 105 -10.17 6.34 -7.81
C GLY A 105 -9.48 5.13 -7.16
N ASN A 106 -9.80 4.80 -5.91
CA ASN A 106 -9.31 3.57 -5.29
C ASN A 106 -9.94 2.32 -5.93
N LEU A 107 -9.20 1.22 -5.90
CA LEU A 107 -9.64 -0.07 -6.41
C LEU A 107 -9.79 -1.04 -5.24
N ILE A 108 -11.03 -1.18 -4.76
CA ILE A 108 -11.33 -1.98 -3.58
C ILE A 108 -11.54 -3.45 -3.95
N ASN A 109 -10.79 -4.33 -3.29
CA ASN A 109 -10.84 -5.78 -3.46
C ASN A 109 -10.68 -6.23 -4.93
N LYS A 110 -9.92 -5.48 -5.73
CA LYS A 110 -9.51 -5.87 -7.08
C LYS A 110 -8.14 -6.55 -7.02
N ASP A 111 -8.10 -7.81 -7.40
CA ASP A 111 -6.88 -8.61 -7.34
C ASP A 111 -5.79 -8.01 -8.25
N PRO A 112 -4.64 -7.60 -7.70
CA PRO A 112 -3.54 -7.07 -8.50
C PRO A 112 -2.89 -8.12 -9.40
N LYS A 113 -3.12 -9.42 -9.20
CA LYS A 113 -2.53 -10.52 -9.99
C LYS A 113 -1.02 -10.33 -10.21
N PHE A 114 -0.26 -10.46 -9.13
CA PHE A 114 1.20 -10.43 -9.22
C PHE A 114 1.73 -11.64 -10.00
N LYS A 115 2.83 -11.47 -10.74
CA LYS A 115 3.43 -12.57 -11.52
C LYS A 115 3.92 -13.72 -10.65
N ARG A 116 4.63 -13.43 -9.55
CA ARG A 116 5.17 -14.45 -8.63
C ARG A 116 5.05 -14.01 -7.15
N PRO A 117 3.85 -14.05 -6.55
CA PRO A 117 3.68 -13.70 -5.14
C PRO A 117 4.24 -14.77 -4.20
N ALA A 118 4.71 -14.36 -3.02
CA ALA A 118 5.30 -15.27 -2.01
C ALA A 118 4.36 -16.35 -1.44
N GLY A 119 3.06 -16.31 -1.75
CA GLY A 119 2.09 -17.34 -1.39
C GLY A 119 2.05 -18.54 -2.33
N GLN A 120 2.58 -18.39 -3.55
CA GLN A 120 2.53 -19.40 -4.61
C GLN A 120 3.92 -19.86 -5.06
N TYR A 121 4.94 -19.02 -4.86
CA TYR A 121 6.32 -19.28 -5.26
C TYR A 121 7.21 -19.17 -4.03
N ALA A 122 8.18 -20.08 -3.87
CA ALA A 122 9.06 -20.13 -2.70
C ALA A 122 10.51 -19.70 -3.01
N ASP A 123 10.88 -19.67 -4.30
CA ASP A 123 12.25 -19.47 -4.80
C ASP A 123 12.52 -18.01 -5.18
N LYS A 124 11.56 -17.35 -5.81
CA LYS A 124 11.69 -16.00 -6.33
C LYS A 124 10.36 -15.26 -6.29
N PHE A 125 10.40 -14.03 -5.79
CA PHE A 125 9.23 -13.17 -5.72
C PHE A 125 9.28 -12.10 -6.79
N ASP A 126 8.16 -11.90 -7.49
CA ASP A 126 7.94 -10.86 -8.47
C ASP A 126 6.54 -10.26 -8.24
N TYR A 127 6.54 -9.03 -7.72
CA TYR A 127 5.34 -8.27 -7.45
C TYR A 127 5.01 -7.27 -8.56
N SER A 128 5.60 -7.44 -9.75
CA SER A 128 5.07 -6.80 -10.96
C SER A 128 3.70 -7.38 -11.32
N LEU A 129 2.88 -6.56 -11.95
CA LEU A 129 1.54 -6.93 -12.38
C LEU A 129 1.61 -7.87 -13.59
N ASP A 130 0.71 -8.86 -13.61
CA ASP A 130 0.47 -9.73 -14.76
C ASP A 130 -0.28 -8.97 -15.88
N THR A 131 -0.20 -9.47 -17.12
CA THR A 131 -0.90 -8.89 -18.29
C THR A 131 -2.42 -8.89 -18.13
N LEU A 132 -2.97 -9.84 -17.37
CA LEU A 132 -4.40 -9.98 -17.13
C LEU A 132 -4.85 -9.31 -15.83
N SER A 133 -4.00 -8.46 -15.24
CA SER A 133 -4.32 -7.71 -14.04
C SER A 133 -5.34 -6.61 -14.32
N GLN A 134 -6.38 -6.55 -13.49
CA GLN A 134 -7.43 -5.51 -13.61
C GLN A 134 -6.97 -4.15 -13.11
N VAL A 135 -5.83 -4.09 -12.39
CA VAL A 135 -5.30 -2.86 -11.79
C VAL A 135 -4.16 -2.26 -12.61
N LEU A 136 -3.74 -2.92 -13.70
CA LEU A 136 -2.76 -2.41 -14.65
C LEU A 136 -3.20 -1.06 -15.23
N ASP A 137 -2.28 -0.12 -15.35
CA ASP A 137 -2.48 1.23 -15.92
C ASP A 137 -3.59 2.05 -15.22
N LYS A 138 -3.93 1.72 -13.96
CA LYS A 138 -5.02 2.38 -13.23
C LYS A 138 -4.56 3.46 -12.24
N ALA A 139 -3.25 3.61 -12.02
CA ALA A 139 -2.77 4.71 -11.18
C ALA A 139 -2.83 6.05 -11.94
N GLN A 140 -2.68 7.14 -11.21
CA GLN A 140 -2.64 8.48 -11.80
C GLN A 140 -1.22 9.04 -11.79
N PRO A 141 -0.82 9.82 -12.79
CA PRO A 141 0.45 10.53 -12.77
C PRO A 141 0.58 11.37 -11.49
N PHE A 142 1.70 11.23 -10.79
CA PHE A 142 1.95 11.98 -9.55
C PHE A 142 3.38 12.53 -9.57
N GLY A 143 3.49 13.84 -9.40
CA GLY A 143 4.76 14.54 -9.40
C GLY A 143 5.69 14.03 -8.30
N GLY A 144 6.98 13.90 -8.62
CA GLY A 144 8.01 13.50 -7.66
C GLY A 144 8.37 12.01 -7.65
N VAL A 145 7.65 11.16 -8.40
CA VAL A 145 8.02 9.74 -8.59
C VAL A 145 7.94 9.39 -10.08
N GLY A 146 9.01 9.71 -10.82
CA GLY A 146 9.08 9.48 -12.28
C GLY A 146 9.55 8.09 -12.69
N THR A 147 10.13 7.33 -11.76
CA THR A 147 10.65 5.99 -12.01
C THR A 147 10.11 4.96 -11.02
N ASP A 148 10.16 3.69 -11.41
CA ASP A 148 9.82 2.55 -10.58
C ASP A 148 11.01 2.07 -9.72
N LEU A 149 10.81 1.00 -8.95
CA LEU A 149 11.84 0.42 -8.09
C LEU A 149 13.05 -0.14 -8.87
N LEU A 150 12.88 -0.46 -10.15
CA LEU A 150 13.94 -0.92 -11.05
C LEU A 150 14.55 0.24 -11.86
N ASN A 151 14.26 1.49 -11.48
CA ASN A 151 14.67 2.71 -12.14
C ASN A 151 14.18 2.84 -13.59
N ARG A 152 13.05 2.22 -13.92
CA ARG A 152 12.38 2.34 -15.22
C ARG A 152 11.46 3.55 -15.21
N PRO A 153 11.34 4.30 -16.32
CA PRO A 153 10.39 5.40 -16.41
C PRO A 153 8.97 4.86 -16.27
N ARG A 154 8.15 5.60 -15.52
CA ARG A 154 6.72 5.33 -15.43
C ARG A 154 5.98 5.92 -16.62
N ASN A 155 4.86 5.32 -16.99
CA ASN A 155 3.97 5.88 -18.00
C ASN A 155 3.46 7.26 -17.53
N SER A 156 3.64 8.27 -18.38
CA SER A 156 3.32 9.66 -18.05
C SER A 156 1.82 9.95 -17.99
N ARG A 157 0.97 9.04 -18.50
CA ARG A 157 -0.49 9.19 -18.54
C ARG A 157 -1.21 8.17 -17.67
N THR A 158 -0.76 6.92 -17.71
CA THR A 158 -1.43 5.79 -17.05
C THR A 158 -0.40 4.91 -16.37
N PRO A 159 0.26 5.39 -15.30
CA PRO A 159 1.25 4.58 -14.60
C PRO A 159 0.60 3.37 -13.93
N ASP A 160 1.42 2.38 -13.60
CA ASP A 160 0.98 1.23 -12.81
C ASP A 160 0.94 1.57 -11.31
N PRO A 161 -0.10 1.12 -10.57
CA PRO A 161 -0.09 1.22 -9.13
C PRO A 161 1.01 0.33 -8.53
N GLY A 162 1.59 0.80 -7.42
CA GLY A 162 2.62 0.08 -6.69
C GLY A 162 4.04 0.39 -7.16
N ALA A 163 4.98 -0.42 -6.69
CA ALA A 163 6.42 -0.15 -6.79
C ALA A 163 7.04 -0.45 -8.16
N TYR A 164 6.35 -1.20 -9.02
CA TYR A 164 6.86 -1.65 -10.30
C TYR A 164 6.05 -1.05 -11.43
N GLU A 165 6.73 -0.70 -12.52
CA GLU A 165 6.09 -0.37 -13.78
C GLU A 165 6.28 -1.54 -14.74
N ARG A 166 5.20 -2.00 -15.37
CA ARG A 166 5.27 -2.93 -16.47
C ARG A 166 5.43 -2.14 -17.77
N LEU A 167 6.56 -2.34 -18.43
CA LEU A 167 6.67 -1.95 -19.83
C LEU A 167 5.96 -3.02 -20.65
N ASP A 168 4.96 -2.61 -21.44
CA ASP A 168 4.44 -3.49 -22.47
C ASP A 168 5.59 -3.80 -23.47
N PRO A 169 5.80 -5.07 -23.83
CA PRO A 169 6.83 -5.48 -24.77
C PRO A 169 6.58 -4.96 -26.19
#